data_AF-A0A177LK12-F1
#
_entry.id   AF-A0A177LK12-F1
#
_cell.length_a   1.000
_cell.length_b   1.000
_cell.length_c   1.000
_cell.angle_alpha   90.00
_cell.angle_beta   90.00
_cell.angle_gamma   90.00
#
_symmetry.space_group_name_H-M   'P 1'
#
loop_
_entity.id
_entity.type
_entity.pdbx_description
1 polymer ?
#
loop_
_entity_poly.entity_id
_entity_poly.type
_entity_poly.pdbx_seq_one_letter_code
_entity_poly.pdbx_strand_id
1 'polypeptide(L)'
;MKKNLIFLMMLSGVMSFSQNCGYGVSTDTSANGENITTGGTYEYTSASDFDVEFGKVLTVNNVKFNAVKGSADLGYVNLYFYKDDAGKPGDLVKSFENVVPVSQTFKYTLEGNSAYEINVDLPSTFDLPKGKYYLSIKAKPGDSTPASWEINNQETTKLGRFDYSKFDSEDWFCGFSYYDHVFQVSGICMSTGESQPDYGTAASQGNVSDVHEGGVSMPGRALADDIIVKENTKFTLTNFKISTLQLGNVKNATINIRSSVDDSPGEVLFSFENIGPKTENYFGYWPIPGYPLDVVAVDLDFELPQAVELSSGRYFVEVKATQVPFTDYLRWETTTQEGIGGYSYTSYDGGETWEINDGFNYVFQAIGYSKSSLAVNDVDKNSFAIYPNPVKNEMTIVSKDEADRILIYNVSGQLVKDSKINSNKVNVSNLTSGNYIGKVTLKNGKTETVKIIKQPVVHYKKGYS
;
A
#
# COMPACT_ATOMS: atom_id res chain seq x y z
N MET A 1 5.56 -29.08 -22.84
CA MET A 1 6.08 -29.71 -21.60
C MET A 1 5.57 -28.92 -20.41
N LYS A 2 4.58 -29.47 -19.69
CA LYS A 2 4.03 -28.92 -18.45
C LYS A 2 5.09 -29.05 -17.35
N LYS A 3 5.45 -27.96 -16.67
CA LYS A 3 6.17 -28.01 -15.40
C LYS A 3 5.18 -27.70 -14.28
N ASN A 4 4.73 -28.77 -13.61
CA ASN A 4 4.01 -28.70 -12.36
C ASN A 4 4.94 -28.11 -11.30
N LEU A 5 4.59 -26.95 -10.74
CA LEU A 5 5.17 -26.46 -9.51
C LEU A 5 4.35 -27.06 -8.36
N ILE A 6 4.87 -28.11 -7.74
CA ILE A 6 4.34 -28.64 -6.48
C ILE A 6 4.96 -27.79 -5.37
N PHE A 7 4.13 -26.99 -4.69
CA PHE A 7 4.52 -26.26 -3.50
C PHE A 7 4.48 -27.23 -2.31
N LEU A 8 5.64 -27.51 -1.72
CA LEU A 8 5.78 -28.40 -0.58
C LEU A 8 5.56 -27.57 0.70
N MET A 9 4.39 -27.68 1.32
CA MET A 9 4.16 -27.12 2.66
C MET A 9 5.02 -27.91 3.66
N MET A 10 6.03 -27.27 4.25
CA MET A 10 6.63 -27.75 5.49
C MET A 10 5.61 -27.56 6.62
N LEU A 11 5.13 -28.67 7.18
CA LEU A 11 4.41 -28.67 8.45
C LEU A 11 5.39 -28.27 9.58
N SER A 12 5.42 -26.99 9.92
CA SER A 12 5.63 -26.60 11.31
C SER A 12 4.25 -26.54 11.96
N GLY A 13 4.01 -27.39 12.96
CA GLY A 13 2.74 -27.50 13.68
C GLY A 13 2.38 -26.21 14.41
N VAL A 14 1.70 -25.31 13.71
CA VAL A 14 0.86 -24.26 14.29
C VAL A 14 -0.56 -24.73 14.02
N MET A 15 -1.39 -24.89 15.06
CA MET A 15 -2.80 -25.23 14.88
C MET A 15 -3.43 -24.15 13.99
N SER A 16 -3.79 -24.49 12.76
CA SER A 16 -4.54 -23.61 11.88
C SER A 16 -5.96 -23.51 12.46
N PHE A 17 -6.29 -22.35 13.03
CA PHE A 17 -7.64 -22.04 13.49
C PHE A 17 -8.47 -21.68 12.26
N SER A 18 -9.34 -22.59 11.82
CA SER A 18 -10.36 -22.29 10.82
C SER A 18 -11.51 -21.53 11.48
N GLN A 19 -11.85 -20.33 10.99
CA GLN A 19 -12.97 -19.54 11.49
C GLN A 19 -13.92 -19.20 10.35
N ASN A 20 -15.23 -19.17 10.62
CA ASN A 20 -16.18 -18.59 9.69
C ASN A 20 -15.88 -17.10 9.51
N CYS A 21 -15.84 -16.66 8.25
CA CYS A 21 -15.63 -15.27 7.90
C CYS A 21 -16.55 -14.89 6.75
N GLY A 22 -16.80 -13.59 6.61
CA GLY A 22 -17.60 -13.03 5.54
C GLY A 22 -17.12 -11.64 5.18
N TYR A 23 -17.14 -11.34 3.89
CA TYR A 23 -16.69 -10.09 3.29
C TYR A 23 -17.82 -9.51 2.45
N GLY A 24 -18.08 -8.20 2.58
CA GLY A 24 -19.09 -7.51 1.80
C GLY A 24 -19.70 -6.32 2.55
N VAL A 25 -20.85 -5.89 2.07
CA VAL A 25 -21.54 -4.65 2.47
C VAL A 25 -22.85 -5.00 3.18
N SER A 26 -23.14 -4.31 4.28
CA SER A 26 -24.43 -4.42 4.98
C SER A 26 -25.44 -3.41 4.44
N THR A 27 -26.72 -3.80 4.44
CA THR A 27 -27.84 -2.91 4.08
C THR A 27 -27.94 -1.71 5.01
N ASP A 28 -28.29 -0.56 4.45
CA ASP A 28 -28.73 0.65 5.14
C ASP A 28 -30.22 0.95 4.88
N THR A 29 -30.95 -0.04 4.39
CA THR A 29 -32.39 -0.03 4.11
C THR A 29 -32.85 0.87 2.96
N SER A 30 -32.02 1.12 1.95
CA SER A 30 -32.33 2.02 0.82
C SER A 30 -33.53 1.59 -0.06
N ALA A 31 -33.76 0.28 -0.19
CA ALA A 31 -34.68 -0.33 -1.18
C ALA A 31 -34.48 0.13 -2.64
N ASN A 32 -33.32 0.69 -2.96
CA ASN A 32 -32.89 0.97 -4.32
C ASN A 32 -31.99 -0.16 -4.80
N GLY A 33 -31.91 -0.39 -6.11
CA GLY A 33 -31.05 -1.43 -6.61
C GLY A 33 -30.74 -1.34 -8.09
N GLU A 34 -29.63 -1.95 -8.48
CA GLU A 34 -29.19 -2.07 -9.85
C GLU A 34 -29.74 -3.36 -10.49
N ASN A 35 -30.15 -3.30 -11.75
CA ASN A 35 -30.82 -4.43 -12.41
C ASN A 35 -29.88 -5.63 -12.57
N ILE A 36 -30.29 -6.80 -12.05
CA ILE A 36 -29.57 -8.07 -12.19
C ILE A 36 -30.39 -9.14 -12.93
N THR A 37 -31.47 -8.74 -13.60
CA THR A 37 -32.40 -9.66 -14.26
C THR A 37 -31.72 -10.39 -15.43
N THR A 38 -31.87 -11.73 -15.49
CA THR A 38 -31.41 -12.58 -16.62
C THR A 38 -32.54 -13.40 -17.23
N GLY A 39 -32.30 -13.95 -18.42
CA GLY A 39 -33.25 -14.77 -19.18
C GLY A 39 -34.26 -13.93 -19.97
N GLY A 40 -33.80 -12.80 -20.52
CA GLY A 40 -34.52 -11.88 -21.41
C GLY A 40 -33.60 -11.36 -22.54
N THR A 41 -34.02 -10.34 -23.27
CA THR A 41 -33.30 -9.82 -24.46
C THR A 41 -32.14 -8.86 -24.15
N TYR A 42 -32.07 -8.35 -22.92
CA TYR A 42 -30.98 -7.48 -22.45
C TYR A 42 -30.36 -8.12 -21.22
N GLU A 43 -29.07 -8.43 -21.29
CA GLU A 43 -28.31 -8.92 -20.15
C GLU A 43 -27.34 -7.85 -19.67
N TYR A 44 -27.63 -7.32 -18.50
CA TYR A 44 -26.74 -6.42 -17.79
C TYR A 44 -25.95 -7.22 -16.75
N THR A 45 -24.69 -6.84 -16.54
CA THR A 45 -23.83 -7.50 -15.57
C THR A 45 -23.19 -6.41 -14.72
N SER A 46 -23.55 -6.32 -13.44
CA SER A 46 -22.82 -5.50 -12.48
C SER A 46 -21.91 -6.34 -11.60
N ALA A 47 -20.84 -5.75 -11.08
CA ALA A 47 -19.92 -6.38 -10.16
C ALA A 47 -19.45 -5.42 -9.06
N SER A 48 -19.37 -5.92 -7.83
CA SER A 48 -18.80 -5.20 -6.68
C SER A 48 -17.65 -5.97 -6.05
N ASP A 49 -16.69 -5.24 -5.48
CA ASP A 49 -15.46 -5.80 -4.95
C ASP A 49 -15.54 -6.20 -3.48
N PHE A 50 -14.63 -7.08 -3.08
CA PHE A 50 -14.38 -7.45 -1.70
C PHE A 50 -12.91 -7.87 -1.54
N ASP A 51 -12.35 -7.64 -0.35
CA ASP A 51 -10.95 -7.94 -0.06
C ASP A 51 -10.81 -9.18 0.83
N VAL A 52 -9.97 -10.13 0.40
CA VAL A 52 -9.43 -11.15 1.30
C VAL A 52 -8.18 -10.60 1.98
N GLU A 53 -8.21 -10.53 3.30
CA GLU A 53 -7.14 -9.95 4.12
C GLU A 53 -5.81 -10.71 4.01
N PHE A 54 -4.72 -10.01 4.33
CA PHE A 54 -3.39 -10.61 4.45
C PHE A 54 -3.38 -11.76 5.46
N GLY A 55 -2.57 -12.79 5.20
CA GLY A 55 -2.41 -13.92 6.09
C GLY A 55 -3.61 -14.88 6.13
N LYS A 56 -4.60 -14.68 5.23
CA LYS A 56 -5.81 -15.49 5.13
C LYS A 56 -6.00 -16.07 3.73
N VAL A 57 -6.60 -17.26 3.70
CA VAL A 57 -7.24 -17.85 2.52
C VAL A 57 -8.70 -18.05 2.86
N LEU A 58 -9.59 -17.49 2.04
CA LEU A 58 -11.03 -17.67 2.14
C LEU A 58 -11.45 -18.85 1.26
N THR A 59 -11.87 -19.96 1.88
CA THR A 59 -12.57 -21.04 1.19
C THR A 59 -14.05 -20.69 1.12
N VAL A 60 -14.46 -20.11 -0.01
CA VAL A 60 -15.83 -19.62 -0.23
C VAL A 60 -16.80 -20.79 -0.33
N ASN A 61 -17.93 -20.70 0.36
CA ASN A 61 -19.00 -21.70 0.30
C ASN A 61 -20.41 -21.12 0.19
N ASN A 62 -20.59 -19.82 0.45
CA ASN A 62 -21.90 -19.20 0.50
C ASN A 62 -21.84 -17.74 0.05
N VAL A 63 -22.90 -17.29 -0.61
CA VAL A 63 -23.13 -15.88 -0.95
C VAL A 63 -24.51 -15.49 -0.45
N LYS A 64 -24.57 -14.34 0.23
CA LYS A 64 -25.81 -13.62 0.52
C LYS A 64 -25.82 -12.31 -0.21
N PHE A 65 -27.00 -11.88 -0.64
CA PHE A 65 -27.21 -10.55 -1.17
C PHE A 65 -28.65 -10.13 -0.95
N ASN A 66 -28.90 -8.83 -0.92
CA ASN A 66 -30.28 -8.35 -0.91
C ASN A 66 -30.74 -8.05 -2.32
N ALA A 67 -31.98 -8.44 -2.62
CA ALA A 67 -32.64 -8.18 -3.89
C ALA A 67 -33.93 -7.41 -3.67
N VAL A 68 -34.10 -6.32 -4.41
CA VAL A 68 -35.37 -5.64 -4.62
C VAL A 68 -36.10 -6.37 -5.75
N LYS A 69 -37.22 -7.03 -5.44
CA LYS A 69 -37.93 -7.92 -6.39
C LYS A 69 -39.43 -8.02 -6.09
N GLY A 70 -40.14 -8.68 -7.00
CA GLY A 70 -41.54 -9.10 -6.83
C GLY A 70 -41.75 -10.13 -5.70
N SER A 71 -43.01 -10.50 -5.49
CA SER A 71 -43.38 -11.45 -4.42
C SER A 71 -43.02 -12.90 -4.75
N ALA A 72 -42.88 -13.26 -6.03
CA ALA A 72 -42.41 -14.58 -6.40
C ALA A 72 -40.91 -14.75 -6.12
N ASP A 73 -40.52 -15.96 -5.74
CA ASP A 73 -39.14 -16.32 -5.51
C ASP A 73 -38.34 -16.30 -6.81
N LEU A 74 -37.08 -15.84 -6.75
CA LEU A 74 -36.12 -15.98 -7.83
C LEU A 74 -35.97 -17.46 -8.19
N GLY A 75 -36.05 -17.78 -9.48
CA GLY A 75 -35.95 -19.17 -9.96
C GLY A 75 -34.53 -19.70 -9.84
N TYR A 76 -33.55 -18.90 -10.26
CA TYR A 76 -32.13 -19.20 -10.12
C TYR A 76 -31.28 -17.92 -10.09
N VAL A 77 -30.02 -18.07 -9.68
CA VAL A 77 -28.98 -17.04 -9.77
C VAL A 77 -27.75 -17.57 -10.49
N ASN A 78 -27.04 -16.67 -11.16
CA ASN A 78 -25.71 -16.89 -11.71
C ASN A 78 -24.74 -16.00 -10.93
N LEU A 79 -23.64 -16.59 -10.46
CA LEU A 79 -22.61 -15.93 -9.66
C LEU A 79 -21.28 -16.03 -10.40
N TYR A 80 -20.57 -14.91 -10.53
CA TYR A 80 -19.26 -14.84 -11.18
C TYR A 80 -18.28 -14.14 -10.26
N PHE A 81 -17.11 -14.75 -10.06
CA PHE A 81 -16.02 -14.21 -9.26
C PHE A 81 -14.86 -13.86 -10.17
N TYR A 82 -14.40 -12.62 -10.13
CA TYR A 82 -13.28 -12.12 -10.94
C TYR A 82 -12.12 -11.69 -10.05
N LYS A 83 -10.89 -11.77 -10.58
CA LYS A 83 -9.73 -11.11 -9.97
C LYS A 83 -9.78 -9.62 -10.24
N ASP A 84 -9.11 -8.86 -9.38
CA ASP A 84 -8.75 -7.49 -9.70
C ASP A 84 -7.78 -7.42 -10.88
N ASP A 85 -8.04 -6.47 -11.79
CA ASP A 85 -7.17 -6.04 -12.88
C ASP A 85 -7.05 -4.52 -12.84
N ALA A 86 -6.14 -4.02 -12.00
CA ALA A 86 -5.87 -2.59 -11.83
C ALA A 86 -7.13 -1.79 -11.44
N GLY A 87 -7.87 -2.26 -10.44
CA GLY A 87 -9.05 -1.58 -9.88
C GLY A 87 -10.36 -1.86 -10.60
N LYS A 88 -10.41 -2.83 -11.53
CA LYS A 88 -11.63 -3.32 -12.20
C LYS A 88 -11.70 -4.85 -12.23
N PRO A 89 -12.89 -5.44 -12.47
CA PRO A 89 -12.98 -6.88 -12.68
C PRO A 89 -12.17 -7.32 -13.91
N GLY A 90 -11.29 -8.29 -13.71
CA GLY A 90 -10.43 -8.88 -14.73
C GLY A 90 -10.79 -10.33 -15.05
N ASP A 91 -9.81 -11.23 -14.90
CA ASP A 91 -9.96 -12.65 -15.21
C ASP A 91 -11.00 -13.34 -14.31
N LEU A 92 -11.87 -14.15 -14.93
CA LEU A 92 -12.82 -15.00 -14.22
C LEU A 92 -12.09 -16.08 -13.41
N VAL A 93 -12.32 -16.09 -12.09
CA VAL A 93 -11.81 -17.10 -11.15
C VAL A 93 -12.73 -18.31 -11.11
N LYS A 94 -14.03 -18.07 -10.92
CA LYS A 94 -15.04 -19.11 -10.73
C LYS A 94 -16.42 -18.58 -11.12
N SER A 95 -17.26 -19.44 -11.68
CA SER A 95 -18.67 -19.16 -11.89
C SER A 95 -19.54 -20.31 -11.44
N PHE A 96 -20.78 -19.97 -11.09
CA PHE A 96 -21.85 -20.91 -10.81
C PHE A 96 -23.11 -20.42 -11.50
N GLU A 97 -23.68 -21.23 -12.37
CA GLU A 97 -24.87 -20.87 -13.14
C GLU A 97 -26.07 -21.70 -12.73
N ASN A 98 -27.25 -21.11 -12.85
CA ASN A 98 -28.54 -21.71 -12.55
C ASN A 98 -28.64 -22.28 -11.12
N VAL A 99 -28.02 -21.60 -10.15
CA VAL A 99 -28.06 -21.99 -8.73
C VAL A 99 -29.39 -21.55 -8.12
N VAL A 100 -30.13 -22.47 -7.53
CA VAL A 100 -31.39 -22.14 -6.84
C VAL A 100 -31.07 -21.61 -5.45
N PRO A 101 -31.53 -20.40 -5.06
CA PRO A 101 -31.34 -19.89 -3.70
C PRO A 101 -31.92 -20.82 -2.65
N VAL A 102 -31.21 -21.02 -1.53
CA VAL A 102 -31.66 -21.88 -0.44
C VAL A 102 -32.72 -21.22 0.43
N SER A 103 -32.74 -19.87 0.48
CA SER A 103 -33.79 -19.09 1.12
C SER A 103 -33.89 -17.69 0.52
N GLN A 104 -35.10 -17.13 0.53
CA GLN A 104 -35.39 -15.75 0.11
C GLN A 104 -36.29 -15.11 1.18
N THR A 105 -35.68 -14.33 2.08
CA THR A 105 -36.37 -13.84 3.28
C THR A 105 -36.75 -12.38 3.12
N PHE A 106 -38.04 -12.06 3.25
CA PHE A 106 -38.50 -10.66 3.26
C PHE A 106 -37.80 -9.87 4.37
N LYS A 107 -37.32 -8.66 4.06
CA LYS A 107 -36.67 -7.78 5.03
C LYS A 107 -37.55 -6.57 5.35
N TYR A 108 -37.90 -5.78 4.35
CA TYR A 108 -38.69 -4.57 4.51
C TYR A 108 -39.27 -4.07 3.18
N THR A 109 -40.17 -3.09 3.26
CA THR A 109 -40.70 -2.35 2.12
C THR A 109 -40.45 -0.85 2.34
N LEU A 110 -39.95 -0.17 1.32
CA LEU A 110 -39.75 1.28 1.31
C LEU A 110 -40.18 1.83 -0.05
N GLU A 111 -41.00 2.89 -0.05
CA GLU A 111 -41.54 3.54 -1.27
C GLU A 111 -42.19 2.57 -2.29
N GLY A 112 -42.77 1.47 -1.82
CA GLY A 112 -43.40 0.45 -2.66
C GLY A 112 -42.45 -0.64 -3.18
N ASN A 113 -41.15 -0.50 -2.95
CA ASN A 113 -40.13 -1.50 -3.28
C ASN A 113 -39.91 -2.44 -2.09
N SER A 114 -39.89 -3.75 -2.34
CA SER A 114 -39.70 -4.77 -1.30
C SER A 114 -38.33 -5.44 -1.43
N ALA A 115 -37.54 -5.38 -0.36
CA ALA A 115 -36.21 -5.98 -0.29
C ALA A 115 -36.26 -7.36 0.39
N TYR A 116 -35.52 -8.31 -0.18
CA TYR A 116 -35.41 -9.68 0.30
C TYR A 116 -33.92 -10.07 0.44
N GLU A 117 -33.56 -10.72 1.53
CA GLU A 117 -32.24 -11.34 1.69
C GLU A 117 -32.26 -12.71 1.01
N ILE A 118 -31.45 -12.83 -0.04
CA ILE A 118 -31.28 -14.05 -0.84
C ILE A 118 -30.04 -14.76 -0.32
N ASN A 119 -30.20 -16.03 0.08
CA ASN A 119 -29.11 -16.88 0.54
C ASN A 119 -28.82 -17.97 -0.49
N VAL A 120 -27.56 -18.14 -0.86
CA VAL A 120 -27.14 -19.06 -1.92
C VAL A 120 -25.94 -19.88 -1.44
N ASP A 121 -26.16 -21.18 -1.24
CA ASP A 121 -25.07 -22.12 -1.02
C ASP A 121 -24.43 -22.49 -2.35
N LEU A 122 -23.09 -22.41 -2.41
CA LEU A 122 -22.37 -22.68 -3.65
C LEU A 122 -22.29 -24.19 -3.92
N PRO A 123 -22.51 -24.66 -5.17
CA PRO A 123 -22.41 -26.07 -5.53
C PRO A 123 -21.07 -26.74 -5.22
N SER A 124 -19.98 -25.96 -5.14
CA SER A 124 -18.66 -26.43 -4.73
C SER A 124 -17.89 -25.28 -4.08
N THR A 125 -17.02 -25.59 -3.12
CA THR A 125 -16.12 -24.59 -2.55
C THR A 125 -14.93 -24.28 -3.47
N PHE A 126 -14.30 -23.12 -3.27
CA PHE A 126 -13.05 -22.73 -3.92
C PHE A 126 -12.28 -21.74 -3.05
N ASP A 127 -10.97 -21.67 -3.23
CA ASP A 127 -10.08 -20.87 -2.40
C ASP A 127 -9.75 -19.54 -3.06
N LEU A 128 -9.86 -18.47 -2.29
CA LEU A 128 -9.41 -17.13 -2.60
C LEU A 128 -8.29 -16.75 -1.63
N PRO A 129 -7.01 -16.71 -2.06
CA PRO A 129 -5.92 -16.16 -1.24
C PRO A 129 -6.06 -14.63 -1.08
N LYS A 130 -5.19 -13.99 -0.28
CA LYS A 130 -5.10 -12.53 -0.16
C LYS A 130 -5.25 -11.85 -1.53
N GLY A 131 -6.15 -10.88 -1.61
CA GLY A 131 -6.33 -10.06 -2.80
C GLY A 131 -7.69 -9.39 -2.84
N LYS A 132 -7.84 -8.46 -3.78
CA LYS A 132 -9.12 -7.88 -4.18
C LYS A 132 -9.79 -8.75 -5.23
N TYR A 133 -11.08 -8.98 -5.08
CA TYR A 133 -11.90 -9.78 -5.99
C TYR A 133 -13.22 -9.08 -6.25
N TYR A 134 -13.89 -9.43 -7.35
CA TYR A 134 -15.20 -8.89 -7.70
C TYR A 134 -16.23 -10.01 -7.76
N LEU A 135 -17.42 -9.76 -7.19
CA LEU A 135 -18.60 -10.60 -7.30
C LEU A 135 -19.59 -9.95 -8.27
N SER A 136 -20.06 -10.72 -9.24
CA SER A 136 -21.17 -10.36 -10.10
C SER A 136 -22.32 -11.34 -9.95
N ILE A 137 -23.54 -10.80 -9.96
CA ILE A 137 -24.78 -11.55 -9.75
C ILE A 137 -25.73 -11.29 -10.91
N LYS A 138 -26.34 -12.36 -11.42
CA LYS A 138 -27.56 -12.29 -12.24
C LYS A 138 -28.63 -13.17 -11.59
N ALA A 139 -29.89 -12.77 -11.67
CA ALA A 139 -31.02 -13.48 -11.08
C ALA A 139 -32.18 -13.60 -12.07
N LYS A 140 -32.82 -14.78 -12.13
CA LYS A 140 -34.04 -15.00 -12.90
C LYS A 140 -35.25 -14.71 -12.01
N PRO A 141 -36.05 -13.66 -12.31
CA PRO A 141 -37.28 -13.40 -11.54
C PRO A 141 -38.30 -14.53 -11.68
N GLY A 142 -39.03 -14.79 -10.60
CA GLY A 142 -40.14 -15.76 -10.61
C GLY A 142 -41.47 -15.20 -11.13
N ASP A 143 -41.57 -13.88 -11.29
CA ASP A 143 -42.73 -13.18 -11.83
C ASP A 143 -42.32 -12.11 -12.86
N SER A 144 -43.25 -11.25 -13.27
CA SER A 144 -42.99 -10.19 -14.26
C SER A 144 -42.18 -9.01 -13.72
N THR A 145 -41.94 -8.95 -12.41
CA THR A 145 -41.17 -7.89 -11.75
C THR A 145 -39.68 -8.17 -11.91
N PRO A 146 -38.89 -7.22 -12.46
CA PRO A 146 -37.44 -7.37 -12.48
C PRO A 146 -36.85 -7.56 -11.07
N ALA A 147 -35.70 -8.21 -11.03
CA ALA A 147 -34.87 -8.29 -9.84
C ALA A 147 -33.74 -7.25 -9.93
N SER A 148 -33.55 -6.50 -8.86
CA SER A 148 -32.45 -5.56 -8.71
C SER A 148 -31.63 -5.91 -7.46
N TRP A 149 -30.30 -5.85 -7.56
CA TRP A 149 -29.39 -6.01 -6.43
C TRP A 149 -29.44 -4.74 -5.60
N GLU A 150 -29.82 -4.87 -4.33
CA GLU A 150 -29.92 -3.71 -3.43
C GLU A 150 -28.57 -2.98 -3.37
N ILE A 151 -28.62 -1.66 -3.50
CA ILE A 151 -27.46 -0.76 -3.32
C ILE A 151 -27.64 0.01 -2.03
N ASN A 152 -26.57 0.36 -1.33
CA ASN A 152 -26.67 1.26 -0.20
C ASN A 152 -26.92 2.72 -0.66
N ASN A 153 -27.21 3.62 0.28
CA ASN A 153 -27.25 5.04 0.01
C ASN A 153 -25.84 5.59 -0.26
N GLN A 154 -25.79 6.71 -0.98
CA GLN A 154 -24.54 7.30 -1.49
C GLN A 154 -23.57 7.87 -0.43
N GLU A 155 -23.80 7.59 0.86
CA GLU A 155 -23.02 8.13 1.99
C GLU A 155 -22.10 7.09 2.63
N THR A 156 -22.03 5.87 2.10
CA THR A 156 -21.24 4.81 2.72
C THR A 156 -19.74 4.95 2.43
N THR A 157 -18.94 4.75 3.48
CA THR A 157 -17.48 4.99 3.51
C THR A 157 -16.67 3.70 3.70
N LYS A 158 -17.25 2.55 3.32
CA LYS A 158 -16.74 1.24 3.76
C LYS A 158 -16.09 0.41 2.68
N LEU A 159 -16.56 0.50 1.45
CA LEU A 159 -15.97 -0.17 0.30
C LEU A 159 -15.96 0.87 -0.83
N GLY A 160 -14.88 0.90 -1.61
CA GLY A 160 -14.78 1.87 -2.68
C GLY A 160 -15.88 1.60 -3.68
N ARG A 161 -16.61 2.66 -4.06
CA ARG A 161 -17.51 2.72 -5.24
C ARG A 161 -17.11 1.68 -6.27
N PHE A 162 -18.00 0.79 -6.72
CA PHE A 162 -18.07 0.36 -8.13
C PHE A 162 -19.33 -0.49 -8.41
N ASP A 163 -20.23 0.04 -9.24
CA ASP A 163 -20.99 -0.72 -10.22
C ASP A 163 -20.14 -0.83 -11.49
N TYR A 164 -19.21 -1.76 -11.51
CA TYR A 164 -18.65 -2.12 -12.81
C TYR A 164 -19.72 -2.84 -13.58
N SER A 165 -20.04 -2.28 -14.72
CA SER A 165 -21.09 -2.78 -15.56
C SER A 165 -20.60 -3.03 -16.96
N LYS A 166 -21.20 -4.00 -17.63
CA LYS A 166 -20.93 -4.29 -19.03
C LYS A 166 -22.16 -4.82 -19.74
N PHE A 167 -22.24 -4.51 -21.03
CA PHE A 167 -23.17 -5.13 -21.95
C PHE A 167 -22.46 -6.31 -22.64
N ASP A 168 -22.95 -7.53 -22.42
CA ASP A 168 -22.43 -8.75 -23.04
C ASP A 168 -20.88 -8.90 -22.99
N SER A 169 -20.23 -8.79 -24.17
CA SER A 169 -18.79 -8.96 -24.37
C SER A 169 -18.01 -7.65 -24.37
N GLU A 170 -18.63 -6.53 -24.03
CA GLU A 170 -17.94 -5.24 -23.90
C GLU A 170 -16.99 -5.23 -22.69
N ASP A 171 -16.03 -4.29 -22.74
CA ASP A 171 -15.18 -4.01 -21.59
C ASP A 171 -16.01 -3.47 -20.42
N TRP A 172 -15.56 -3.76 -19.20
CA TRP A 172 -16.13 -3.17 -18.00
C TRP A 172 -16.02 -1.65 -18.04
N PHE A 173 -17.15 -0.98 -17.87
CA PHE A 173 -17.21 0.46 -17.63
C PHE A 173 -17.72 0.69 -16.20
N CYS A 174 -17.23 1.74 -15.55
CA CYS A 174 -17.73 2.13 -14.24
C CYS A 174 -18.88 3.14 -14.38
N GLY A 175 -19.89 3.03 -13.52
CA GLY A 175 -20.92 4.06 -13.38
C GLY A 175 -20.39 5.35 -12.76
N PHE A 176 -21.21 6.41 -12.81
CA PHE A 176 -20.90 7.72 -12.21
C PHE A 176 -21.37 7.83 -10.74
N SER A 177 -21.96 6.77 -10.18
CA SER A 177 -22.58 6.80 -8.85
C SER A 177 -21.64 6.31 -7.75
N TYR A 178 -21.89 6.66 -6.50
CA TYR A 178 -21.10 6.25 -5.33
C TYR A 178 -21.96 5.42 -4.39
N TYR A 179 -22.31 4.19 -4.78
CA TYR A 179 -22.99 3.23 -3.91
C TYR A 179 -22.30 1.88 -4.00
N ASP A 180 -22.50 1.04 -2.99
CA ASP A 180 -22.11 -0.36 -3.02
C ASP A 180 -23.32 -1.27 -3.05
N HIS A 181 -23.18 -2.40 -3.72
CA HIS A 181 -24.15 -3.47 -3.63
C HIS A 181 -24.15 -4.13 -2.25
N VAL A 182 -25.33 -4.46 -1.73
CA VAL A 182 -25.50 -5.17 -0.46
C VAL A 182 -25.28 -6.66 -0.67
N PHE A 183 -24.18 -7.19 -0.13
CA PHE A 183 -23.85 -8.61 -0.22
C PHE A 183 -22.89 -9.07 0.88
N GLN A 184 -22.74 -10.39 0.98
CA GLN A 184 -21.74 -11.04 1.79
C GLN A 184 -21.27 -12.32 1.10
N VAL A 185 -19.98 -12.37 0.76
CA VAL A 185 -19.28 -13.61 0.38
C VAL A 185 -18.75 -14.24 1.66
N SER A 186 -19.16 -15.46 1.97
CA SER A 186 -18.79 -16.13 3.21
C SER A 186 -18.24 -17.54 3.00
N GLY A 187 -17.51 -18.00 4.02
CA GLY A 187 -16.78 -19.25 3.95
C GLY A 187 -15.94 -19.51 5.19
N ILE A 188 -14.93 -20.37 5.00
CA ILE A 188 -13.96 -20.71 6.04
C ILE A 188 -12.68 -19.96 5.75
N CYS A 189 -12.25 -19.11 6.69
CA CYS A 189 -10.93 -18.49 6.63
C CYS A 189 -9.91 -19.41 7.30
N MET A 190 -8.88 -19.76 6.56
CA MET A 190 -7.69 -20.42 7.06
C MET A 190 -6.54 -19.42 7.15
N SER A 191 -5.80 -19.44 8.25
CA SER A 191 -4.55 -18.68 8.32
C SER A 191 -3.49 -19.34 7.42
N THR A 192 -2.74 -18.53 6.67
CA THR A 192 -1.56 -19.00 5.93
C THR A 192 -0.37 -19.27 6.86
N GLY A 193 -0.46 -18.86 8.13
CA GLY A 193 0.67 -18.84 9.06
C GLY A 193 1.66 -17.70 8.81
N GLU A 194 1.40 -16.84 7.82
CA GLU A 194 2.20 -15.66 7.58
C GLU A 194 1.93 -14.61 8.66
N SER A 195 2.98 -14.25 9.40
CA SER A 195 2.97 -13.06 10.24
C SER A 195 3.40 -11.86 9.40
N GLN A 196 2.72 -10.72 9.54
CA GLN A 196 3.29 -9.48 9.02
C GLN A 196 4.67 -9.25 9.67
N PRO A 197 5.68 -8.81 8.90
CA PRO A 197 6.96 -8.42 9.47
C PRO A 197 6.77 -7.34 10.55
N ASP A 198 7.59 -7.36 11.60
CA ASP A 198 7.59 -6.31 12.62
C ASP A 198 8.18 -5.01 12.06
N TYR A 199 7.32 -4.23 11.42
CA TYR A 199 7.62 -2.91 10.87
C TYR A 199 7.70 -1.80 11.93
N GLY A 200 7.40 -2.10 13.19
CA GLY A 200 7.40 -1.15 14.30
C GLY A 200 6.00 -0.65 14.68
N THR A 201 5.92 0.57 15.19
CA THR A 201 4.67 1.18 15.68
C THR A 201 3.94 1.85 14.53
N ALA A 202 2.63 1.66 14.42
CA ALA A 202 1.82 2.33 13.40
C ALA A 202 2.03 3.85 13.43
N ALA A 203 2.21 4.44 12.25
CA ALA A 203 2.47 5.86 12.08
C ALA A 203 1.88 6.35 10.75
N SER A 204 1.46 7.60 10.71
CA SER A 204 1.09 8.28 9.47
C SER A 204 1.57 9.73 9.48
N GLN A 205 1.67 10.31 8.29
CA GLN A 205 2.05 11.69 8.05
C GLN A 205 1.40 12.19 6.77
N GLY A 206 1.27 13.49 6.61
CA GLY A 206 0.73 14.13 5.42
C GLY A 206 -0.02 15.41 5.79
N ASN A 207 -0.65 16.02 4.80
CA ASN A 207 -1.31 17.32 4.97
C ASN A 207 -2.82 17.15 5.02
N VAL A 208 -3.47 17.99 5.83
CA VAL A 208 -4.92 17.94 6.07
C VAL A 208 -5.67 18.88 5.14
N SER A 209 -6.90 18.55 4.79
CA SER A 209 -7.78 19.44 4.03
C SER A 209 -8.11 20.72 4.81
N ASP A 210 -8.16 21.85 4.13
CA ASP A 210 -8.74 23.13 4.56
C ASP A 210 -10.09 23.40 3.89
N VAL A 211 -10.93 22.37 3.76
CA VAL A 211 -12.31 22.48 3.25
C VAL A 211 -12.36 22.59 1.72
N HIS A 212 -11.47 21.84 1.03
CA HIS A 212 -11.51 21.57 -0.41
C HIS A 212 -11.61 22.81 -1.32
N GLU A 213 -10.75 23.81 -1.10
CA GLU A 213 -10.81 25.10 -1.82
C GLU A 213 -10.27 25.04 -3.26
N GLY A 214 -9.65 23.92 -3.67
CA GLY A 214 -9.13 23.74 -5.01
C GLY A 214 -8.26 22.50 -5.18
N GLY A 215 -7.54 22.44 -6.30
CA GLY A 215 -6.59 21.37 -6.55
C GLY A 215 -5.82 21.55 -7.85
N VAL A 216 -4.79 20.72 -8.04
CA VAL A 216 -4.00 20.68 -9.27
C VAL A 216 -4.49 19.54 -10.15
N SER A 217 -4.68 19.83 -11.45
CA SER A 217 -5.02 18.81 -12.45
C SER A 217 -4.04 17.65 -12.38
N MET A 218 -4.53 16.42 -12.30
CA MET A 218 -3.67 15.21 -12.32
C MET A 218 -3.37 14.68 -13.73
N PRO A 219 -4.34 14.68 -14.68
CA PRO A 219 -4.09 14.10 -16.01
C PRO A 219 -2.89 14.73 -16.72
N GLY A 220 -1.99 13.87 -17.22
CA GLY A 220 -0.80 14.28 -17.96
C GLY A 220 0.28 14.99 -17.13
N ARG A 221 0.19 14.97 -15.80
CA ARG A 221 1.12 15.63 -14.88
C ARG A 221 1.66 14.63 -13.86
N ALA A 222 2.86 14.90 -13.36
CA ALA A 222 3.39 14.26 -12.16
C ALA A 222 3.28 15.24 -11.01
N LEU A 223 2.55 14.87 -9.96
CA LEU A 223 2.32 15.73 -8.80
C LEU A 223 3.08 15.11 -7.63
N ALA A 224 3.87 15.90 -6.91
CA ALA A 224 4.68 15.39 -5.81
C ALA A 224 4.56 16.26 -4.56
N ASP A 225 4.52 15.61 -3.41
CA ASP A 225 4.67 16.26 -2.11
C ASP A 225 5.62 15.47 -1.23
N ASP A 226 6.14 16.10 -0.19
CA ASP A 226 7.20 15.53 0.62
C ASP A 226 6.70 14.69 1.80
N ILE A 227 7.54 13.73 2.18
CA ILE A 227 7.41 12.97 3.42
C ILE A 227 8.73 13.08 4.18
N ILE A 228 8.62 13.22 5.49
CA ILE A 228 9.75 13.48 6.38
C ILE A 228 9.93 12.30 7.34
N VAL A 229 11.03 11.58 7.17
CA VAL A 229 11.42 10.53 8.10
C VAL A 229 12.30 11.16 9.17
N LYS A 230 11.81 11.16 10.42
CA LYS A 230 12.50 11.78 11.56
C LYS A 230 13.88 11.17 11.77
N GLU A 231 14.81 11.98 12.28
CA GLU A 231 16.15 11.51 12.66
C GLU A 231 16.09 10.28 13.57
N ASN A 232 17.04 9.37 13.38
CA ASN A 232 17.16 8.13 14.15
C ASN A 232 15.92 7.22 14.06
N THR A 233 15.03 7.44 13.09
CA THR A 233 13.91 6.55 12.80
C THR A 233 13.99 6.03 11.38
N LYS A 234 13.29 4.91 11.16
CA LYS A 234 12.90 4.44 9.84
C LYS A 234 11.40 4.53 9.73
N PHE A 235 10.91 4.83 8.53
CA PHE A 235 9.49 4.79 8.20
C PHE A 235 9.27 3.74 7.13
N THR A 236 8.43 2.76 7.42
CA THR A 236 8.00 1.76 6.46
C THR A 236 6.64 2.16 5.91
N LEU A 237 6.62 2.70 4.69
CA LEU A 237 5.41 3.09 3.97
C LEU A 237 4.71 1.84 3.41
N THR A 238 3.42 1.70 3.66
CA THR A 238 2.60 0.57 3.17
C THR A 238 1.37 1.02 2.39
N ASN A 239 0.80 2.17 2.76
CA ASN A 239 -0.40 2.71 2.16
C ASN A 239 -0.21 4.20 1.90
N PHE A 240 -0.88 4.70 0.88
CA PHE A 240 -0.86 6.11 0.52
C PHE A 240 -2.27 6.56 0.17
N LYS A 241 -2.82 7.48 0.95
CA LYS A 241 -4.13 8.07 0.72
C LYS A 241 -3.97 9.46 0.12
N ILE A 242 -4.81 9.81 -0.85
CA ILE A 242 -4.91 11.16 -1.41
C ILE A 242 -6.36 11.63 -1.39
N SER A 243 -6.57 12.93 -1.21
CA SER A 243 -7.89 13.54 -1.37
C SER A 243 -7.98 14.18 -2.75
N THR A 244 -9.08 13.92 -3.45
CA THR A 244 -9.28 14.33 -4.83
C THR A 244 -10.62 15.03 -5.03
N LEU A 245 -10.64 15.92 -6.02
CA LEU A 245 -11.84 16.53 -6.56
C LEU A 245 -12.03 16.01 -7.98
N GLN A 246 -13.11 15.25 -8.20
CA GLN A 246 -13.29 14.51 -9.45
C GLN A 246 -14.71 14.49 -10.02
N LEU A 247 -14.80 14.49 -11.35
CA LEU A 247 -15.95 14.15 -12.19
C LEU A 247 -15.57 12.98 -13.07
N GLY A 248 -15.75 11.78 -12.53
CA GLY A 248 -15.25 10.52 -13.07
C GLY A 248 -14.36 9.86 -12.01
N ASN A 249 -13.37 9.09 -12.47
CA ASN A 249 -12.62 8.17 -11.62
C ASN A 249 -11.15 8.11 -12.01
N VAL A 250 -10.31 7.76 -11.02
CA VAL A 250 -8.95 7.29 -11.25
C VAL A 250 -9.00 5.82 -11.62
N LYS A 251 -8.64 5.47 -12.85
CA LYS A 251 -8.51 4.07 -13.28
C LYS A 251 -7.39 3.40 -12.49
N ASN A 252 -6.22 4.03 -12.51
CA ASN A 252 -5.06 3.61 -11.74
C ASN A 252 -4.09 4.79 -11.61
N ALA A 253 -3.06 4.63 -10.79
CA ALA A 253 -1.98 5.58 -10.66
C ALA A 253 -0.63 4.89 -10.73
N THR A 254 0.38 5.64 -11.16
CA THR A 254 1.77 5.34 -10.84
C THR A 254 2.16 6.13 -9.59
N ILE A 255 2.61 5.43 -8.56
CA ILE A 255 3.10 6.04 -7.31
C ILE A 255 4.61 5.83 -7.25
N ASN A 256 5.35 6.93 -7.23
CA ASN A 256 6.81 6.94 -7.18
C ASN A 256 7.28 7.50 -5.84
N ILE A 257 8.28 6.86 -5.24
CA ILE A 257 9.01 7.41 -4.10
C ILE A 257 10.34 7.95 -4.63
N ARG A 258 10.59 9.22 -4.37
CA ARG A 258 11.69 9.98 -4.95
C ARG A 258 12.65 10.46 -3.86
N SER A 259 13.94 10.52 -4.18
CA SER A 259 14.90 11.20 -3.30
C SER A 259 14.62 12.71 -3.26
N SER A 260 15.20 13.39 -2.27
CA SER A 260 15.23 14.85 -2.22
C SER A 260 16.61 15.36 -2.68
N VAL A 261 16.63 16.33 -3.59
CA VAL A 261 17.83 17.07 -4.00
C VAL A 261 17.51 18.55 -3.88
N ASP A 262 18.24 19.27 -3.03
CA ASP A 262 18.01 20.69 -2.76
C ASP A 262 16.54 21.03 -2.43
N ASP A 263 15.92 20.21 -1.58
CA ASP A 263 14.50 20.31 -1.17
C ASP A 263 13.49 20.25 -2.34
N SER A 264 13.89 19.65 -3.47
CA SER A 264 13.04 19.35 -4.63
C SER A 264 13.04 17.84 -4.96
N PRO A 265 12.04 17.33 -5.70
CA PRO A 265 12.01 15.92 -6.08
C PRO A 265 13.21 15.53 -6.99
N GLY A 266 13.97 14.51 -6.57
CA GLY A 266 15.26 14.11 -7.15
C GLY A 266 15.20 12.96 -8.16
N GLU A 267 15.76 11.79 -7.85
CA GLU A 267 15.66 10.56 -8.66
C GLU A 267 14.59 9.60 -8.11
N VAL A 268 14.01 8.74 -8.96
CA VAL A 268 13.02 7.76 -8.53
C VAL A 268 13.74 6.59 -7.83
N LEU A 269 13.41 6.35 -6.57
CA LEU A 269 13.95 5.26 -5.76
C LEU A 269 13.08 4.01 -5.85
N PHE A 270 11.76 4.20 -5.87
CA PHE A 270 10.75 3.14 -6.00
C PHE A 270 9.65 3.60 -6.94
N SER A 271 9.13 2.67 -7.74
CA SER A 271 8.03 2.93 -8.65
C SER A 271 7.01 1.81 -8.60
N PHE A 272 5.75 2.18 -8.49
CA PHE A 272 4.63 1.27 -8.50
C PHE A 272 3.63 1.69 -9.56
N GLU A 273 3.62 0.98 -10.67
CA GLU A 273 2.80 1.32 -11.83
C GLU A 273 1.46 0.59 -11.79
N ASN A 274 0.44 1.23 -12.38
CA ASN A 274 -0.90 0.66 -12.56
C ASN A 274 -1.58 0.21 -11.27
N ILE A 275 -1.35 0.90 -10.15
CA ILE A 275 -2.07 0.63 -8.89
C ILE A 275 -3.44 1.29 -8.94
N GLY A 276 -4.51 0.50 -8.83
CA GLY A 276 -5.86 1.03 -8.59
C GLY A 276 -6.08 1.38 -7.12
N PRO A 277 -6.97 2.33 -6.79
CA PRO A 277 -7.34 2.59 -5.40
C PRO A 277 -7.92 1.32 -4.76
N LYS A 278 -7.46 1.01 -3.55
CA LYS A 278 -8.04 -0.02 -2.69
C LYS A 278 -9.41 0.41 -2.18
N THR A 279 -9.55 1.65 -1.72
CA THR A 279 -10.85 2.22 -1.35
C THR A 279 -11.00 3.63 -1.92
N GLU A 280 -12.24 3.99 -2.23
CA GLU A 280 -12.65 5.34 -2.64
C GLU A 280 -13.74 5.80 -1.67
N ASN A 281 -13.46 6.79 -0.82
CA ASN A 281 -14.41 7.24 0.20
C ASN A 281 -15.04 8.55 -0.23
N TYR A 282 -16.35 8.55 -0.45
CA TYR A 282 -17.12 9.71 -0.86
C TYR A 282 -17.39 10.66 0.32
N PHE A 283 -17.12 11.96 0.14
CA PHE A 283 -17.35 12.99 1.16
C PHE A 283 -18.42 14.01 0.80
N GLY A 284 -18.93 13.99 -0.43
CA GLY A 284 -19.96 14.92 -0.86
C GLY A 284 -19.71 15.54 -2.23
N TYR A 285 -20.74 16.23 -2.72
CA TYR A 285 -20.64 17.15 -3.84
C TYR A 285 -20.06 18.49 -3.39
N TRP A 286 -19.16 19.04 -4.20
CA TRP A 286 -18.45 20.26 -3.91
C TRP A 286 -18.57 21.25 -5.08
N PRO A 287 -19.09 22.47 -4.86
CA PRO A 287 -19.16 23.47 -5.89
C PRO A 287 -17.76 24.05 -6.15
N ILE A 288 -17.37 24.12 -7.42
CA ILE A 288 -16.09 24.73 -7.83
C ILE A 288 -16.36 26.08 -8.49
N PRO A 289 -15.77 27.18 -7.97
CA PRO A 289 -15.92 28.50 -8.59
C PRO A 289 -15.52 28.50 -10.06
N GLY A 290 -16.43 28.96 -10.93
CA GLY A 290 -16.19 29.04 -12.37
C GLY A 290 -16.33 27.71 -13.13
N TYR A 291 -16.72 26.63 -12.46
CA TYR A 291 -17.05 25.35 -13.09
C TYR A 291 -18.58 25.11 -13.05
N PRO A 292 -19.20 24.60 -14.12
CA PRO A 292 -20.67 24.54 -14.23
C PRO A 292 -21.34 23.41 -13.44
N LEU A 293 -20.57 22.45 -12.92
CA LEU A 293 -21.06 21.28 -12.22
C LEU A 293 -20.42 21.19 -10.84
N ASP A 294 -21.13 20.61 -9.87
CA ASP A 294 -20.51 20.18 -8.62
C ASP A 294 -19.62 18.99 -8.90
N VAL A 295 -18.39 19.02 -8.39
CA VAL A 295 -17.46 17.90 -8.44
C VAL A 295 -17.62 17.07 -7.19
N VAL A 296 -16.94 15.93 -7.12
CA VAL A 296 -17.05 15.06 -5.97
C VAL A 296 -15.73 15.02 -5.21
N ALA A 297 -15.81 15.19 -3.88
CA ALA A 297 -14.68 15.02 -2.99
C ALA A 297 -14.55 13.54 -2.60
N VAL A 298 -13.39 12.95 -2.89
CA VAL A 298 -13.11 11.53 -2.67
C VAL A 298 -11.72 11.33 -2.09
N ASP A 299 -11.61 10.54 -1.01
CA ASP A 299 -10.32 9.98 -0.59
C ASP A 299 -10.06 8.66 -1.31
N LEU A 300 -8.94 8.60 -2.02
CA LEU A 300 -8.44 7.39 -2.67
C LEU A 300 -7.32 6.80 -1.80
N ASP A 301 -7.51 5.59 -1.27
CA ASP A 301 -6.48 4.85 -0.53
C ASP A 301 -5.81 3.83 -1.44
N PHE A 302 -4.48 3.90 -1.59
CA PHE A 302 -3.68 2.96 -2.36
C PHE A 302 -2.88 2.06 -1.41
N GLU A 303 -3.07 0.74 -1.49
CA GLU A 303 -2.17 -0.24 -0.85
C GLU A 303 -0.97 -0.48 -1.78
N LEU A 304 0.24 -0.27 -1.27
CA LEU A 304 1.45 -0.52 -2.07
C LEU A 304 1.67 -2.03 -2.24
N PRO A 305 2.03 -2.51 -3.44
CA PRO A 305 2.31 -3.92 -3.69
C PRO A 305 3.42 -4.50 -2.79
N GLN A 306 4.34 -3.65 -2.33
CA GLN A 306 5.35 -3.98 -1.33
C GLN A 306 5.58 -2.79 -0.40
N ALA A 307 5.93 -3.08 0.86
CA ALA A 307 6.32 -2.06 1.81
C ALA A 307 7.66 -1.40 1.44
N VAL A 308 7.78 -0.09 1.65
CA VAL A 308 9.00 0.69 1.37
C VAL A 308 9.61 1.19 2.67
N GLU A 309 10.81 0.73 3.01
CA GLU A 309 11.54 1.21 4.19
C GLU A 309 12.41 2.42 3.82
N LEU A 310 12.10 3.56 4.42
CA LEU A 310 12.82 4.83 4.26
C LEU A 310 13.61 5.14 5.52
N SER A 311 14.89 5.49 5.35
CA SER A 311 15.74 5.97 6.45
C SER A 311 15.50 7.47 6.69
N SER A 312 15.95 8.00 7.83
CA SER A 312 15.82 9.42 8.17
C SER A 312 16.24 10.35 7.01
N GLY A 313 15.39 11.33 6.69
CA GLY A 313 15.57 12.25 5.57
C GLY A 313 14.24 12.69 4.95
N ARG A 314 14.34 13.57 3.95
CA ARG A 314 13.21 14.01 3.12
C ARG A 314 13.13 13.16 1.86
N TYR A 315 11.92 12.76 1.49
CA TYR A 315 11.58 12.09 0.24
C TYR A 315 10.35 12.75 -0.35
N PHE A 316 10.06 12.48 -1.63
CA PHE A 316 8.82 12.92 -2.26
C PHE A 316 8.00 11.72 -2.71
N VAL A 317 6.69 11.77 -2.49
CA VAL A 317 5.73 10.85 -3.07
C VAL A 317 5.14 11.52 -4.30
N GLU A 318 5.45 10.99 -5.48
CA GLU A 318 4.91 11.43 -6.75
C GLU A 318 3.74 10.53 -7.16
N VAL A 319 2.65 11.15 -7.62
CA VAL A 319 1.48 10.47 -8.19
C VAL A 319 1.27 10.93 -9.63
N LYS A 320 1.14 9.96 -10.53
CA LYS A 320 0.69 10.13 -11.92
C LYS A 320 -0.60 9.34 -12.09
N ALA A 321 -1.74 10.03 -12.10
CA ALA A 321 -3.03 9.39 -12.23
C ALA A 321 -3.42 9.17 -13.70
N THR A 322 -3.91 7.97 -14.00
CA THR A 322 -4.60 7.64 -15.23
C THR A 322 -6.10 7.76 -14.99
N GLN A 323 -6.75 8.72 -15.63
CA GLN A 323 -8.21 8.85 -15.55
C GLN A 323 -8.92 7.83 -16.43
N VAL A 324 -10.17 7.50 -16.08
CA VAL A 324 -11.09 6.83 -17.01
C VAL A 324 -11.35 7.76 -18.21
N PRO A 325 -11.42 7.24 -19.46
CA PRO A 325 -11.77 8.07 -20.62
C PRO A 325 -13.04 8.90 -20.38
N PHE A 326 -13.07 10.12 -20.93
CA PHE A 326 -14.19 11.08 -20.80
C PHE A 326 -14.41 11.69 -19.40
N THR A 327 -13.43 11.57 -18.50
CA THR A 327 -13.36 12.34 -17.24
C THR A 327 -12.88 13.77 -17.55
N ASP A 328 -13.71 14.78 -17.25
CA ASP A 328 -13.40 16.19 -17.57
C ASP A 328 -12.74 16.94 -16.39
N TYR A 329 -12.78 16.37 -15.18
CA TYR A 329 -12.23 17.00 -13.98
C TYR A 329 -11.63 15.96 -13.04
N LEU A 330 -10.31 15.94 -12.88
CA LEU A 330 -9.61 15.12 -11.88
C LEU A 330 -8.45 15.92 -11.31
N ARG A 331 -8.54 16.24 -10.02
CA ARG A 331 -7.54 17.07 -9.32
C ARG A 331 -7.14 16.44 -8.00
N TRP A 332 -5.86 16.55 -7.67
CA TRP A 332 -5.39 16.33 -6.31
C TRP A 332 -5.68 17.59 -5.52
N GLU A 333 -6.47 17.45 -4.46
CA GLU A 333 -6.80 18.55 -3.58
C GLU A 333 -5.54 19.21 -3.01
N THR A 334 -5.57 20.53 -2.96
CA THR A 334 -4.52 21.35 -2.34
C THR A 334 -5.04 22.04 -1.10
N THR A 335 -4.16 22.25 -0.13
CA THR A 335 -4.41 23.04 1.07
C THR A 335 -3.40 24.18 1.23
N THR A 336 -3.86 25.27 1.83
CA THR A 336 -3.02 26.40 2.27
C THR A 336 -2.52 26.23 3.72
N GLN A 337 -2.94 25.18 4.43
CA GLN A 337 -2.42 24.86 5.74
C GLN A 337 -0.93 24.52 5.70
N GLU A 338 -0.25 24.76 6.83
CA GLU A 338 1.16 24.39 6.99
C GLU A 338 1.31 22.88 6.77
N GLY A 339 2.16 22.53 5.80
CA GLY A 339 2.44 21.14 5.45
C GLY A 339 3.42 20.48 6.41
N ILE A 340 3.63 19.18 6.24
CA ILE A 340 4.63 18.44 7.03
C ILE A 340 6.08 18.80 6.67
N GLY A 341 6.29 19.44 5.53
CA GLY A 341 7.60 19.83 5.02
C GLY A 341 7.55 21.08 4.15
N GLY A 342 8.08 20.99 2.93
CA GLY A 342 8.06 22.07 1.95
C GLY A 342 6.73 22.15 1.20
N TYR A 343 6.65 23.03 0.20
CA TYR A 343 5.49 23.08 -0.69
C TYR A 343 5.48 21.94 -1.70
N SER A 344 4.29 21.65 -2.21
CA SER A 344 4.08 20.67 -3.27
C SER A 344 4.69 21.11 -4.61
N TYR A 345 4.93 20.14 -5.49
CA TYR A 345 5.50 20.35 -6.82
C TYR A 345 4.64 19.73 -7.93
N THR A 346 4.66 20.38 -9.09
CA THR A 346 4.05 19.90 -10.33
C THR A 346 5.12 19.72 -11.41
N SER A 347 5.07 18.61 -12.13
CA SER A 347 5.88 18.37 -13.32
C SER A 347 5.00 18.13 -14.56
N TYR A 348 5.41 18.73 -15.67
CA TYR A 348 4.71 18.67 -16.97
C TYR A 348 5.43 17.78 -18.00
N ASP A 349 6.60 17.27 -17.67
CA ASP A 349 7.49 16.48 -18.55
C ASP A 349 7.80 15.09 -17.97
N GLY A 350 6.93 14.61 -17.06
CA GLY A 350 7.04 13.27 -16.51
C GLY A 350 8.00 13.14 -15.34
N GLY A 351 8.39 14.25 -14.70
CA GLY A 351 9.25 14.29 -13.52
C GLY A 351 10.71 14.64 -13.82
N GLU A 352 11.00 15.18 -15.02
CA GLU A 352 12.33 15.66 -15.40
C GLU A 352 12.58 17.07 -14.84
N THR A 353 11.56 17.94 -14.87
CA THR A 353 11.57 19.26 -14.24
C THR A 353 10.37 19.46 -13.33
N TRP A 354 10.55 20.30 -12.31
CA TRP A 354 9.56 20.54 -11.26
C TRP A 354 9.31 22.03 -11.05
N GLU A 355 8.04 22.40 -11.00
CA GLU A 355 7.56 23.72 -10.64
C GLU A 355 6.95 23.67 -9.24
N ILE A 356 7.40 24.58 -8.36
CA ILE A 356 6.88 24.69 -7.00
C ILE A 356 5.48 25.31 -7.01
N ASN A 357 4.54 24.74 -6.25
CA ASN A 357 3.23 25.32 -6.01
C ASN A 357 3.31 26.20 -4.74
N ASP A 358 3.88 27.39 -4.87
CA ASP A 358 4.14 28.28 -3.73
C ASP A 358 2.87 28.56 -2.89
N GLY A 359 2.95 28.31 -1.58
CA GLY A 359 1.85 28.45 -0.65
C GLY A 359 0.87 27.27 -0.60
N PHE A 360 1.08 26.19 -1.37
CA PHE A 360 0.16 25.06 -1.45
C PHE A 360 0.83 23.70 -1.20
N ASN A 361 0.14 22.86 -0.44
CA ASN A 361 0.49 21.46 -0.20
C ASN A 361 -0.61 20.56 -0.73
N TYR A 362 -0.29 19.34 -1.16
CA TYR A 362 -1.31 18.35 -1.53
C TYR A 362 -1.91 17.72 -0.28
N VAL A 363 -3.22 17.47 -0.28
CA VAL A 363 -3.91 16.78 0.82
C VAL A 363 -3.72 15.28 0.66
N PHE A 364 -3.01 14.66 1.60
CA PHE A 364 -2.66 13.26 1.53
C PHE A 364 -2.33 12.67 2.90
N GLN A 365 -2.25 11.35 2.97
CA GLN A 365 -1.73 10.63 4.13
C GLN A 365 -0.85 9.45 3.68
N ALA A 366 0.45 9.55 3.99
CA ALA A 366 1.39 8.44 3.95
C ALA A 366 1.24 7.60 5.23
N ILE A 367 0.85 6.33 5.07
CA ILE A 367 0.47 5.44 6.16
C ILE A 367 1.44 4.25 6.21
N GLY A 368 1.85 3.89 7.41
CA GLY A 368 2.75 2.76 7.60
C GLY A 368 3.18 2.60 9.05
N TYR A 369 4.47 2.38 9.26
CA TYR A 369 5.04 2.09 10.57
C TYR A 369 6.35 2.84 10.78
N SER A 370 6.60 3.25 12.01
CA SER A 370 7.87 3.84 12.42
C SER A 370 8.60 2.92 13.39
N LYS A 371 9.90 2.78 13.18
CA LYS A 371 10.80 2.02 14.04
C LYS A 371 12.02 2.88 14.36
N SER A 372 12.43 2.91 15.63
CA SER A 372 13.71 3.50 15.99
C SER A 372 14.83 2.77 15.24
N SER A 373 15.61 3.50 14.48
CA SER A 373 16.85 2.96 13.93
C SER A 373 17.86 2.90 15.09
N LEU A 374 18.53 1.76 15.26
CA LEU A 374 19.73 1.70 16.09
C LEU A 374 20.86 2.42 15.34
N ALA A 375 20.77 3.74 15.25
CA ALA A 375 21.83 4.57 14.72
C ALA A 375 22.95 4.59 15.76
N VAL A 376 24.11 4.04 15.41
CA VAL A 376 25.36 4.55 15.99
C VAL A 376 25.40 5.98 15.50
N ASN A 377 25.17 6.94 16.41
CA ASN A 377 25.25 8.37 16.12
C ASN A 377 26.33 8.62 15.07
N ASP A 378 25.96 9.19 13.93
CA ASP A 378 26.91 9.66 12.92
C ASP A 378 27.61 10.90 13.52
N VAL A 379 28.46 10.66 14.51
CA VAL A 379 29.29 11.67 15.14
C VAL A 379 30.38 11.99 14.12
N ASP A 380 30.22 13.10 13.41
CA ASP A 380 31.30 13.84 12.75
C ASP A 380 32.40 12.95 12.12
N LYS A 381 32.03 12.11 11.14
CA LYS A 381 32.98 11.25 10.38
C LYS A 381 34.11 12.01 9.67
N ASN A 382 34.08 13.34 9.65
CA ASN A 382 35.15 14.17 9.08
C ASN A 382 36.21 14.64 10.11
N SER A 383 36.14 14.20 11.37
CA SER A 383 37.07 14.67 12.41
C SER A 383 37.97 13.60 13.04
N PHE A 384 37.72 12.31 12.81
CA PHE A 384 38.49 11.20 13.37
C PHE A 384 38.67 10.05 12.35
N ALA A 385 39.91 9.65 12.05
CA ALA A 385 40.22 8.56 11.13
C ALA A 385 41.48 7.78 11.55
N ILE A 386 41.65 6.56 11.01
CA ILE A 386 42.88 5.76 11.17
C ILE A 386 43.41 5.34 9.81
N TYR A 387 44.72 5.55 9.58
CA TYR A 387 45.40 5.19 8.34
C TYR A 387 46.79 4.56 8.59
N PRO A 388 47.20 3.53 7.83
CA PRO A 388 46.39 2.78 6.88
C PRO A 388 45.44 1.82 7.61
N ASN A 389 44.26 1.60 7.03
CA ASN A 389 43.34 0.54 7.44
C ASN A 389 42.80 -0.12 6.16
N PRO A 390 43.22 -1.33 5.77
CA PRO A 390 43.94 -2.32 6.58
C PRO A 390 45.40 -1.96 6.95
N VAL A 391 45.78 -2.25 8.20
CA VAL A 391 47.09 -1.95 8.77
C VAL A 391 48.02 -3.17 8.74
N LYS A 392 49.30 -2.95 8.44
CA LYS A 392 50.34 -4.00 8.50
C LYS A 392 51.07 -4.02 9.85
N ASN A 393 51.75 -2.94 10.22
CA ASN A 393 52.60 -2.88 11.41
C ASN A 393 52.30 -1.68 12.32
N GLU A 394 51.99 -0.53 11.74
CA GLU A 394 51.74 0.72 12.45
C GLU A 394 50.60 1.45 11.76
N MET A 395 49.71 2.04 12.56
CA MET A 395 48.63 2.91 12.10
C MET A 395 48.74 4.29 12.75
N THR A 396 48.30 5.31 12.03
CA THR A 396 48.23 6.71 12.46
C THR A 396 46.78 7.07 12.73
N ILE A 397 46.53 7.78 13.83
CA ILE A 397 45.24 8.36 14.20
C ILE A 397 45.22 9.82 13.72
N VAL A 398 44.22 10.17 12.92
CA VAL A 398 43.97 11.54 12.46
C VAL A 398 42.79 12.04 13.25
N SER A 399 43.00 13.08 14.06
CA SER A 399 41.94 13.68 14.87
C SER A 399 42.15 15.18 15.05
N LYS A 400 41.06 15.94 15.23
CA LYS A 400 41.16 17.37 15.57
C LYS A 400 41.84 17.60 16.93
N ASP A 401 41.55 16.73 17.90
CA ASP A 401 42.16 16.74 19.22
C ASP A 401 43.26 15.67 19.33
N GLU A 402 44.26 15.90 20.18
CA GLU A 402 45.37 14.96 20.37
C GLU A 402 44.90 13.65 21.03
N ALA A 403 45.32 12.51 20.49
CA ALA A 403 44.96 11.19 21.01
C ALA A 403 45.91 10.76 22.14
N ASP A 404 45.36 10.31 23.29
CA ASP A 404 46.13 9.97 24.50
C ASP A 404 46.37 8.46 24.64
N ARG A 405 45.33 7.65 24.47
CA ARG A 405 45.39 6.20 24.70
C ARG A 405 44.48 5.43 23.75
N ILE A 406 44.87 4.21 23.41
CA ILE A 406 44.04 3.24 22.67
C ILE A 406 43.96 1.91 23.40
N LEU A 407 42.73 1.38 23.48
CA LEU A 407 42.42 0.00 23.86
C LEU A 407 41.96 -0.75 22.62
N ILE A 408 42.52 -1.93 22.34
CA ILE A 408 42.15 -2.75 21.18
C ILE A 408 41.57 -4.08 21.68
N TYR A 409 40.40 -4.42 21.17
CA TYR A 409 39.65 -5.64 21.50
C TYR A 409 39.55 -6.55 20.27
N ASN A 410 39.61 -7.87 20.49
CA ASN A 410 39.27 -8.84 19.46
C ASN A 410 37.74 -8.97 19.28
N VAL A 411 37.30 -9.74 18.29
CA VAL A 411 35.86 -9.95 17.99
C VAL A 411 35.08 -10.63 19.13
N SER A 412 35.76 -11.30 20.05
CA SER A 412 35.17 -11.90 21.25
C SER A 412 35.09 -10.93 22.44
N GLY A 413 35.46 -9.66 22.24
CA GLY A 413 35.43 -8.62 23.28
C GLY A 413 36.61 -8.66 24.26
N GLN A 414 37.62 -9.49 24.03
CA GLN A 414 38.79 -9.57 24.89
C GLN A 414 39.78 -8.44 24.56
N LEU A 415 40.30 -7.76 25.58
CA LEU A 415 41.33 -6.74 25.44
C LEU A 415 42.66 -7.39 25.04
N VAL A 416 43.16 -7.04 23.85
CA VAL A 416 44.40 -7.61 23.28
C VAL A 416 45.54 -6.61 23.19
N LYS A 417 45.26 -5.30 23.29
CA LYS A 417 46.29 -4.27 23.39
C LYS A 417 45.78 -3.07 24.18
N ASP A 418 46.65 -2.54 25.01
CA ASP A 418 46.46 -1.29 25.75
C ASP A 418 47.74 -0.47 25.60
N SER A 419 47.63 0.72 25.02
CA SER A 419 48.80 1.54 24.70
C SER A 419 48.49 3.02 24.84
N LYS A 420 49.42 3.77 25.45
CA LYS A 420 49.50 5.20 25.19
C LYS A 420 49.88 5.46 23.74
N ILE A 421 49.34 6.53 23.18
CA ILE A 421 49.59 6.96 21.82
C ILE A 421 50.69 8.03 21.86
N ASN A 422 51.76 7.80 21.10
CA ASN A 422 52.84 8.76 20.96
C ASN A 422 52.88 9.23 19.50
N SER A 423 52.92 10.53 19.27
CA SER A 423 52.96 11.14 17.93
C SER A 423 51.86 10.60 17.00
N ASN A 424 50.65 10.41 17.53
CA ASN A 424 49.48 9.88 16.83
C ASN A 424 49.66 8.49 16.18
N LYS A 425 50.67 7.72 16.60
CA LYS A 425 50.97 6.41 16.01
C LYS A 425 50.74 5.27 17.01
N VAL A 426 50.30 4.14 16.47
CA VAL A 426 50.06 2.91 17.22
C VAL A 426 50.69 1.73 16.48
N ASN A 427 51.67 1.09 17.12
CA ASN A 427 52.25 -0.16 16.62
C ASN A 427 51.29 -1.33 16.89
N VAL A 428 50.93 -2.08 15.86
CA VAL A 428 50.04 -3.26 15.91
C VAL A 428 50.70 -4.51 15.32
N SER A 429 52.04 -4.51 15.19
CA SER A 429 52.80 -5.61 14.60
C SER A 429 52.58 -6.96 15.31
N ASN A 430 52.36 -6.93 16.63
CA ASN A 430 52.15 -8.11 17.46
C ASN A 430 50.72 -8.68 17.39
N LEU A 431 49.79 -8.03 16.68
CA LEU A 431 48.44 -8.54 16.50
C LEU A 431 48.40 -9.55 15.34
N THR A 432 47.67 -10.65 15.53
CA THR A 432 47.36 -11.59 14.46
C THR A 432 46.45 -10.94 13.42
N SER A 433 46.47 -11.42 12.18
CA SER A 433 45.55 -10.92 11.15
C SER A 433 44.10 -11.17 11.53
N GLY A 434 43.23 -10.18 11.30
CA GLY A 434 41.84 -10.24 11.71
C GLY A 434 41.22 -8.87 11.92
N ASN A 435 39.94 -8.86 12.33
CA ASN A 435 39.19 -7.67 12.67
C ASN A 435 39.30 -7.37 14.17
N TYR A 436 39.41 -6.09 14.51
CA TYR A 436 39.49 -5.60 15.89
C TYR A 436 38.64 -4.34 16.06
N ILE A 437 38.31 -4.03 17.32
CA ILE A 437 37.66 -2.78 17.73
C ILE A 437 38.66 -1.99 18.56
N GLY A 438 39.01 -0.79 18.09
CA GLY A 438 39.83 0.17 18.82
C GLY A 438 38.95 1.19 19.53
N LYS A 439 39.24 1.47 20.81
CA LYS A 439 38.64 2.54 21.60
C LYS A 439 39.74 3.54 21.94
N VAL A 440 39.66 4.73 21.34
CA VAL A 440 40.67 5.79 21.44
C VAL A 440 40.16 6.91 22.34
N THR A 441 40.88 7.20 23.41
CA THR A 441 40.59 8.34 24.28
C THR A 441 41.46 9.52 23.86
N LEU A 442 40.80 10.64 23.57
CA LEU A 442 41.42 11.92 23.22
C LEU A 442 41.73 12.72 24.50
N LYS A 443 42.68 13.66 24.44
CA LYS A 443 43.07 14.48 25.61
C LYS A 443 41.94 15.36 26.16
N ASN A 444 40.94 15.68 25.34
CA ASN A 444 39.73 16.39 25.78
C ASN A 444 38.73 15.49 26.54
N GLY A 445 39.06 14.21 26.76
CA GLY A 445 38.21 13.24 27.46
C GLY A 445 37.20 12.51 26.56
N LYS A 446 37.03 12.95 25.30
CA LYS A 446 36.17 12.25 24.33
C LYS A 446 36.76 10.89 23.98
N THR A 447 35.90 9.91 23.75
CA THR A 447 36.32 8.57 23.31
C THR A 447 35.69 8.20 21.97
N GLU A 448 36.53 7.83 21.02
CA GLU A 448 36.17 7.42 19.67
C GLU A 448 36.33 5.91 19.50
N THR A 449 35.41 5.28 18.77
CA THR A 449 35.46 3.82 18.50
C THR A 449 35.65 3.57 17.01
N VAL A 450 36.60 2.71 16.67
CA VAL A 450 37.03 2.49 15.27
C VAL A 450 37.29 1.02 14.99
N LYS A 451 36.91 0.56 13.80
CA LYS A 451 37.22 -0.79 13.31
C LYS A 451 38.64 -0.83 12.74
N ILE A 452 39.44 -1.80 13.16
CA ILE A 452 40.82 -2.00 12.68
C ILE A 452 40.90 -3.36 11.95
N ILE A 453 41.50 -3.37 10.76
CA ILE A 453 41.71 -4.58 9.95
C ILE A 453 43.22 -4.86 9.87
N LYS A 454 43.69 -5.94 10.51
CA LYS A 454 45.11 -6.34 10.51
C LYS A 454 45.42 -7.27 9.34
N GLN A 455 46.38 -6.88 8.51
CA GLN A 455 46.82 -7.69 7.36
C GLN A 455 47.56 -8.97 7.78
N PRO A 456 47.45 -10.05 6.97
CA PRO A 456 48.24 -11.28 7.12
C PRO A 456 49.75 -11.03 6.88
N VAL A 457 50.59 -11.72 7.65
CA VAL A 457 52.04 -11.74 7.42
C VAL A 457 52.33 -12.72 6.29
N VAL A 458 52.68 -12.22 5.11
CA VAL A 458 53.07 -13.06 3.97
C VAL A 458 54.53 -13.48 4.16
N HIS A 459 54.77 -14.74 4.52
CA HIS A 459 56.11 -15.33 4.46
C HIS A 459 56.37 -15.80 3.02
N TYR A 460 57.22 -15.09 2.28
CA TYR A 460 57.78 -15.62 1.04
C TYR A 460 58.75 -16.76 1.38
N LYS A 461 58.37 -18.00 1.08
CA LYS A 461 59.34 -19.10 0.99
C LYS A 461 60.28 -18.78 -0.18
N LYS A 462 61.54 -18.47 0.11
CA LYS A 462 62.60 -18.50 -0.91
C LYS A 462 62.67 -19.92 -1.45
N GLY A 463 62.23 -20.11 -2.69
CA GLY A 463 62.50 -21.33 -3.45
C GLY A 463 64.01 -21.46 -3.62
N TYR A 464 64.54 -22.63 -3.24
CA TYR A 464 65.90 -23.02 -3.55
C TYR A 464 66.05 -23.18 -5.07
N SER A 465 67.11 -22.58 -5.60
CA SER A 465 67.68 -22.83 -6.94
C SER A 465 68.18 -24.24 -7.10
#